data_AF-A0A8H3AD48-F1
#
_entry.id   AF-A0A8H3AD48-F1
#
_cell.length_a   1.000
_cell.length_b   1.000
_cell.length_c   1.000
_cell.angle_alpha   90.00
_cell.angle_beta   90.00
_cell.angle_gamma   90.00
#
_symmetry.space_group_name_H-M   'P 1'
#
loop_
_entity.id
_entity.type
_entity.pdbx_description
1 polymer ?
#
loop_
_entity_poly.entity_id
_entity_poly.type
_entity_poly.pdbx_seq_one_letter_code
_entity_poly.pdbx_strand_id
1 'polypeptide(L)'
;MSSAHDSHVLGGYKATLSNPNTSDEAKAHAEQVLADAGANATSNTAGTTGTNEHENRVMGGYKATLSNPNTSEDAKAHAAEVLDQGTASAGTTSSTGGDEHENRVLGGHKATLSNPNASAEAKEHSKEVLAGAGSGEPTSEHSEHEKRVLAGYKGVLAKDNTSEEAKEKARAILSEAGELH
;
A
#
# COMPACT_ATOMS: atom_id res chain seq x y z
N MET A 1 18.99 -5.00 5.16
CA MET A 1 19.96 -4.02 4.65
C MET A 1 20.62 -4.44 3.32
N SER A 2 20.52 -5.69 2.84
CA SER A 2 21.21 -6.16 1.60
C SER A 2 20.60 -5.65 0.29
N SER A 3 19.27 -5.65 0.17
CA SER A 3 18.60 -5.50 -1.14
C SER A 3 18.83 -4.15 -1.85
N ALA A 4 19.00 -3.05 -1.12
CA ALA A 4 19.26 -1.74 -1.71
C ALA A 4 20.70 -1.61 -2.25
N HIS A 5 21.67 -2.21 -1.56
CA HIS A 5 23.07 -2.23 -1.98
C HIS A 5 23.23 -3.06 -3.27
N ASP A 6 22.60 -4.23 -3.31
CA ASP A 6 22.64 -5.13 -4.47
C ASP A 6 21.98 -4.47 -5.70
N SER A 7 20.90 -3.73 -5.50
CA SER A 7 20.24 -2.95 -6.56
C SER A 7 21.13 -1.84 -7.12
N HIS A 8 21.90 -1.15 -6.26
CA HIS A 8 22.79 -0.07 -6.69
C HIS A 8 24.01 -0.61 -7.45
N VAL A 9 24.57 -1.73 -7.00
CA VAL A 9 25.68 -2.43 -7.66
C VAL A 9 25.28 -2.89 -9.07
N LEU A 10 24.09 -3.50 -9.22
CA LEU A 10 23.55 -3.90 -10.53
C LEU A 10 23.28 -2.68 -11.44
N GLY A 11 22.81 -1.56 -10.86
CA GLY A 11 22.68 -0.30 -11.59
C GLY A 11 24.02 0.21 -12.13
N GLY A 12 25.09 0.08 -11.36
CA GLY A 12 26.45 0.41 -11.77
C GLY A 12 26.92 -0.40 -12.97
N TYR A 13 26.71 -1.72 -12.96
CA TYR A 13 27.05 -2.58 -14.10
C TYR A 13 26.24 -2.26 -15.36
N LYS A 14 24.95 -1.89 -15.23
CA LYS A 14 24.16 -1.39 -16.36
C LYS A 14 24.72 -0.08 -16.95
N ALA A 15 25.22 0.81 -16.09
CA ALA A 15 25.86 2.04 -16.54
C ALA A 15 27.17 1.75 -17.29
N THR A 16 27.94 0.74 -16.87
CA THR A 16 29.15 0.28 -17.57
C THR A 16 28.84 -0.16 -19.00
N LEU A 17 27.73 -0.86 -19.23
CA LEU A 17 27.29 -1.28 -20.57
C LEU A 17 26.84 -0.11 -21.45
N SER A 18 26.24 0.91 -20.85
CA SER A 18 25.73 2.08 -21.58
C SER A 18 26.82 3.13 -21.88
N ASN A 19 27.96 3.07 -21.19
CA ASN A 19 29.04 4.04 -21.35
C ASN A 19 29.88 3.69 -22.61
N PRO A 20 30.01 4.60 -23.59
CA PRO A 20 30.80 4.35 -24.80
C PRO A 20 32.32 4.30 -24.53
N ASN A 21 32.78 4.82 -23.39
CA ASN A 21 34.21 4.89 -23.05
C ASN A 21 34.70 3.70 -22.20
N THR A 22 33.89 2.66 -22.02
CA THR A 22 34.30 1.44 -21.29
C THR A 22 34.89 0.42 -22.26
N SER A 23 35.88 -0.36 -21.78
CA SER A 23 36.49 -1.42 -22.59
C SER A 23 35.55 -2.60 -22.78
N ASP A 24 35.78 -3.38 -23.83
CA ASP A 24 34.94 -4.52 -24.17
C ASP A 24 35.03 -5.63 -23.10
N GLU A 25 36.18 -5.80 -22.45
CA GLU A 25 36.34 -6.73 -21.32
C GLU A 25 35.50 -6.32 -20.12
N ALA A 26 35.42 -5.02 -19.82
CA ALA A 26 34.61 -4.50 -18.73
C ALA A 26 33.11 -4.67 -19.01
N LYS A 27 32.69 -4.54 -20.26
CA LYS A 27 31.31 -4.81 -20.70
C LYS A 27 30.97 -6.28 -20.59
N ALA A 28 31.83 -7.18 -21.07
CA ALA A 28 31.61 -8.62 -20.96
C ALA A 28 31.45 -9.08 -19.50
N HIS A 29 32.28 -8.54 -18.60
CA HIS A 29 32.16 -8.82 -17.17
C HIS A 29 30.86 -8.26 -16.58
N ALA A 30 30.46 -7.04 -16.96
CA ALA A 30 29.20 -6.45 -16.50
C ALA A 30 27.97 -7.24 -16.98
N GLU A 31 27.99 -7.78 -18.20
CA GLU A 31 26.94 -8.67 -18.72
C GLU A 31 26.85 -9.96 -17.92
N GLN A 32 27.99 -10.58 -17.61
CA GLN A 32 28.03 -11.82 -16.83
C GLN A 32 27.44 -11.60 -15.42
N VAL A 33 27.85 -10.53 -14.73
CA VAL A 33 27.34 -10.22 -13.37
C VAL A 33 25.85 -9.92 -13.38
N LEU A 34 25.33 -9.22 -14.40
CA LEU A 34 23.90 -8.96 -14.54
C LEU A 34 23.11 -10.24 -14.86
N ALA A 35 23.67 -11.15 -15.66
CA ALA A 35 23.07 -12.44 -15.97
C ALA A 35 23.00 -13.35 -14.75
N ASP A 36 24.09 -13.45 -13.98
CA ASP A 36 24.17 -14.26 -12.75
C ASP A 36 23.19 -13.75 -11.67
N ALA A 37 22.99 -12.43 -11.61
CA ALA A 37 22.03 -11.81 -10.70
C ALA A 37 20.55 -11.91 -11.17
N GLY A 38 20.29 -12.52 -12.34
CA GLY A 38 18.95 -12.57 -12.94
C GLY A 38 18.40 -11.20 -13.36
N ALA A 39 19.26 -10.17 -13.37
CA ALA A 39 18.90 -8.81 -13.72
C ALA A 39 18.95 -8.66 -15.25
N ASN A 40 17.87 -9.05 -15.93
CA ASN A 40 17.75 -8.85 -17.37
C ASN A 40 18.04 -7.38 -17.72
N ALA A 41 19.07 -7.12 -18.52
CA ALA A 41 19.45 -5.79 -18.98
C ALA A 41 18.29 -5.08 -19.73
N THR A 42 17.34 -5.86 -20.26
CA THR A 42 16.14 -5.40 -20.96
C THR A 42 14.96 -5.12 -20.03
N SER A 43 15.05 -5.47 -18.75
CA SER A 43 14.01 -5.13 -17.78
C SER A 43 14.14 -3.65 -17.42
N ASN A 44 13.41 -2.83 -18.19
CA ASN A 44 13.06 -1.45 -17.88
C ASN A 44 12.12 -1.37 -16.67
N THR A 45 12.25 -2.30 -15.71
CA THR A 45 11.41 -2.41 -14.50
C THR A 45 11.91 -1.49 -13.38
N ALA A 46 12.89 -0.63 -13.66
CA ALA A 46 13.20 0.54 -12.82
C ALA A 46 12.38 1.79 -13.24
N GLY A 47 11.65 1.73 -14.35
CA GLY A 47 10.94 2.88 -14.92
C GLY A 47 9.52 3.09 -14.37
N THR A 48 8.78 2.05 -13.98
CA THR A 48 7.34 2.20 -13.72
C THR A 48 7.01 2.95 -12.42
N THR A 49 7.87 2.90 -11.42
CA THR A 49 7.68 3.66 -10.17
C THR A 49 8.38 5.02 -10.18
N GLY A 50 9.54 5.13 -10.85
CA GLY A 50 10.32 6.37 -10.91
C GLY A 50 9.76 7.43 -11.86
N THR A 51 9.14 7.02 -12.98
CA THR A 51 8.50 7.95 -13.92
C THR A 51 7.28 8.61 -13.30
N ASN A 52 6.39 7.82 -12.70
CA ASN A 52 5.23 8.32 -11.99
C ASN A 52 5.61 9.24 -10.82
N GLU A 53 6.64 8.90 -10.04
CA GLU A 53 7.07 9.76 -8.94
C GLU A 53 7.73 11.06 -9.44
N HIS A 54 8.53 10.99 -10.50
CA HIS A 54 9.13 12.16 -11.14
C HIS A 54 8.04 13.08 -11.71
N GLU A 55 7.08 12.53 -12.44
CA GLU A 55 5.93 13.26 -12.99
C GLU A 55 5.10 13.89 -11.86
N ASN A 56 4.78 13.14 -10.81
CA ASN A 56 4.06 13.68 -9.65
C ASN A 56 4.81 14.84 -8.98
N ARG A 57 6.13 14.76 -8.85
CA ARG A 57 6.96 15.84 -8.31
C ARG A 57 6.98 17.06 -9.24
N VAL A 58 7.08 16.85 -10.55
CA VAL A 58 7.03 17.92 -11.56
C VAL A 58 5.68 18.63 -11.54
N MET A 59 4.58 17.88 -11.53
CA MET A 59 3.21 18.42 -11.43
C MET A 59 2.99 19.15 -10.09
N GLY A 60 3.55 18.64 -9.00
CA GLY A 60 3.58 19.34 -7.71
C GLY A 60 4.30 20.68 -7.77
N GLY A 61 5.42 20.75 -8.51
CA GLY A 61 6.15 21.99 -8.75
C GLY A 61 5.32 23.04 -9.49
N TYR A 62 4.62 22.64 -10.57
CA TYR A 62 3.74 23.56 -11.30
C TYR A 62 2.57 24.05 -10.45
N LYS A 63 1.98 23.19 -9.59
CA LYS A 63 0.97 23.62 -8.62
C LYS A 63 1.52 24.63 -7.61
N ALA A 64 2.76 24.45 -7.15
CA ALA A 64 3.40 25.41 -6.26
C ALA A 64 3.63 26.77 -6.95
N THR A 65 3.99 26.77 -8.23
CA THR A 65 4.14 27.99 -9.04
C THR A 65 2.84 28.79 -9.13
N LEU A 66 1.69 28.12 -9.25
CA LEU A 66 0.37 28.78 -9.26
C LEU A 66 0.00 29.41 -7.91
N SER A 67 0.34 28.75 -6.81
CA SER A 67 0.00 29.21 -5.45
C SER A 67 0.96 30.26 -4.90
N ASN A 68 2.14 30.43 -5.49
CA ASN A 68 3.13 31.39 -5.02
C ASN A 68 2.78 32.82 -5.49
N PRO A 69 2.56 33.79 -4.58
CA PRO A 69 2.23 35.17 -4.96
C PRO A 69 3.39 35.92 -5.63
N ASN A 70 4.63 35.42 -5.50
CA ASN A 70 5.83 36.05 -6.07
C ASN A 70 6.20 35.54 -7.47
N THR A 71 5.38 34.69 -8.10
CA THR A 71 5.60 34.23 -9.48
C THR A 71 4.93 35.18 -10.47
N SER A 72 5.53 35.31 -11.66
CA SER A 72 4.97 36.13 -12.74
C SER A 72 3.72 35.48 -13.33
N GLU A 73 2.83 36.31 -13.88
CA GLU A 73 1.60 35.84 -14.53
C GLU A 73 1.90 34.93 -15.74
N ASP A 74 2.97 35.21 -16.50
CA ASP A 74 3.40 34.34 -17.61
C ASP A 74 3.83 32.94 -17.12
N ALA A 75 4.53 32.87 -15.98
CA ALA A 75 4.95 31.60 -15.40
C ALA A 75 3.75 30.81 -14.85
N LYS A 76 2.73 31.50 -14.32
CA LYS A 76 1.48 30.88 -13.90
C LYS A 76 0.68 30.36 -15.08
N ALA A 77 0.59 31.13 -16.17
CA ALA A 77 -0.10 30.73 -17.39
C ALA A 77 0.51 29.43 -17.98
N HIS A 78 1.84 29.37 -18.09
CA HIS A 78 2.54 28.17 -18.54
C HIS A 78 2.35 27.00 -17.57
N ALA A 79 2.42 27.23 -16.25
CA ALA A 79 2.18 26.19 -15.26
C ALA A 79 0.75 25.63 -15.35
N ALA A 80 -0.25 26.48 -15.61
CA ALA A 80 -1.63 26.06 -15.82
C ALA A 80 -1.78 25.22 -17.10
N GLU A 81 -1.15 25.62 -18.20
CA GLU A 81 -1.17 24.89 -19.47
C GLU A 81 -0.54 23.49 -19.33
N VAL A 82 0.63 23.39 -18.68
CA VAL A 82 1.30 22.10 -18.46
C VAL A 82 0.49 21.20 -17.54
N LEU A 83 -0.16 21.77 -16.51
CA LEU A 83 -1.06 21.00 -15.66
C LEU A 83 -2.27 20.47 -16.44
N ASP A 84 -2.90 21.27 -17.28
CA ASP A 84 -4.04 20.85 -18.11
C ASP A 84 -3.66 19.67 -19.02
N GLN A 85 -2.54 19.80 -19.74
CA GLN A 85 -2.01 18.76 -20.63
C GLN A 85 -1.59 17.48 -19.87
N GLY A 86 -0.94 17.61 -18.71
CA GLY A 86 -0.51 16.47 -17.90
C GLY A 86 -1.66 15.77 -17.16
N THR A 87 -2.76 16.48 -16.85
CA THR A 87 -3.95 15.85 -16.26
C THR A 87 -4.72 14.99 -17.29
N ALA A 88 -4.63 15.32 -18.58
CA ALA A 88 -5.30 14.56 -19.63
C ALA A 88 -4.70 13.15 -19.83
N SER A 89 -3.40 12.98 -19.58
CA SER A 89 -2.76 11.65 -19.59
C SER A 89 -2.83 10.92 -18.25
N ALA A 90 -3.14 11.63 -17.15
CA ALA A 90 -3.42 11.07 -15.83
C ALA A 90 -4.93 10.90 -15.56
N GLY A 91 -5.77 10.99 -16.59
CA GLY A 91 -7.23 10.90 -16.52
C GLY A 91 -7.82 9.51 -16.25
N THR A 92 -7.02 8.52 -15.81
CA THR A 92 -7.50 7.14 -15.57
C THR A 92 -7.13 6.57 -14.19
N THR A 93 -6.66 7.37 -13.23
CA THR A 93 -6.46 6.89 -11.84
C THR A 93 -7.46 7.46 -10.83
N SER A 94 -8.51 8.14 -11.30
CA SER A 94 -9.68 8.52 -10.48
C SER A 94 -10.63 7.35 -10.16
N SER A 95 -10.22 6.08 -10.40
CA SER A 95 -11.03 4.89 -10.03
C SER A 95 -10.37 3.94 -9.03
N THR A 96 -9.23 4.31 -8.41
CA THR A 96 -8.60 3.45 -7.37
C THR A 96 -8.12 4.22 -6.14
N GLY A 97 -8.07 5.56 -6.18
CA GLY A 97 -7.70 6.40 -5.04
C GLY A 97 -8.88 6.92 -4.20
N GLY A 98 -10.12 6.85 -4.72
CA GLY A 98 -11.33 7.21 -3.98
C GLY A 98 -11.51 6.29 -2.76
N ASP A 99 -11.38 4.99 -3.00
CA ASP A 99 -11.54 3.97 -1.98
C ASP A 99 -10.46 4.07 -0.89
N GLU A 100 -9.20 4.36 -1.23
CA GLU A 100 -8.14 4.46 -0.21
C GLU A 100 -8.30 5.67 0.72
N HIS A 101 -8.65 6.84 0.15
CA HIS A 101 -8.89 8.03 0.95
C HIS A 101 -10.14 7.85 1.82
N GLU A 102 -11.21 7.32 1.24
CA GLU A 102 -12.47 7.06 1.94
C GLU A 102 -12.28 6.00 3.03
N ASN A 103 -11.57 4.90 2.75
CA ASN A 103 -11.22 3.89 3.75
C ASN A 103 -10.36 4.46 4.88
N ARG A 104 -9.44 5.40 4.58
CA ARG A 104 -8.62 6.06 5.60
C ARG A 104 -9.48 6.98 6.48
N VAL A 105 -10.40 7.73 5.89
CA VAL A 105 -11.34 8.61 6.61
C VAL A 105 -12.28 7.79 7.50
N LEU A 106 -12.90 6.74 6.95
CA LEU A 106 -13.75 5.81 7.70
C LEU A 106 -12.98 5.08 8.81
N GLY A 107 -11.72 4.70 8.56
CA GLY A 107 -10.82 4.15 9.57
C GLY A 107 -10.58 5.11 10.73
N GLY A 108 -10.44 6.40 10.46
CA GLY A 108 -10.34 7.45 11.48
C GLY A 108 -11.59 7.55 12.35
N HIS A 109 -12.78 7.52 11.74
CA HIS A 109 -14.04 7.52 12.49
C HIS A 109 -14.20 6.27 13.37
N LYS A 110 -13.78 5.09 12.88
CA LYS A 110 -13.73 3.86 13.70
C LYS A 110 -12.78 4.01 14.89
N ALA A 111 -11.61 4.62 14.69
CA ALA A 111 -10.67 4.88 15.78
C ALA A 111 -11.25 5.82 16.85
N THR A 112 -12.01 6.84 16.44
CA THR A 112 -12.71 7.75 17.37
C THR A 112 -13.72 7.01 18.25
N LEU A 113 -14.43 6.01 17.71
CA LEU A 113 -15.37 5.19 18.50
C LEU A 113 -14.65 4.36 19.57
N SER A 114 -13.50 3.81 19.24
CA SER A 114 -12.69 2.98 20.14
C SER A 114 -11.86 3.78 21.14
N ASN A 115 -11.65 5.08 20.90
CA ASN A 115 -10.86 5.93 21.79
C ASN A 115 -11.64 6.24 23.09
N PRO A 116 -11.14 5.82 24.28
CA PRO A 116 -11.80 6.12 25.55
C PRO A 116 -11.80 7.62 25.88
N ASN A 117 -10.86 8.39 25.32
CA ASN A 117 -10.71 9.82 25.57
C ASN A 117 -11.47 10.70 24.56
N ALA A 118 -12.17 10.10 23.58
CA ALA A 118 -13.00 10.87 22.65
C ALA A 118 -14.32 11.27 23.32
N SER A 119 -14.80 12.49 23.03
CA SER A 119 -16.05 13.01 23.59
C SER A 119 -17.27 12.26 23.07
N ALA A 120 -18.40 12.37 23.78
CA ALA A 120 -19.65 11.73 23.39
C ALA A 120 -20.15 12.25 22.04
N GLU A 121 -20.06 13.56 21.79
CA GLU A 121 -20.49 14.19 20.55
C GLU A 121 -19.62 13.74 19.36
N ALA A 122 -18.30 13.60 19.56
CA ALA A 122 -17.39 13.13 18.52
C ALA A 122 -17.66 11.67 18.12
N LYS A 123 -18.08 10.84 19.09
CA LYS A 123 -18.47 9.44 18.84
C LYS A 123 -19.81 9.37 18.11
N GLU A 124 -20.78 10.18 18.48
CA GLU A 124 -22.09 10.21 17.81
C GLU A 124 -21.96 10.61 16.34
N HIS A 125 -21.23 11.70 16.07
CA HIS A 125 -20.95 12.12 14.70
C HIS A 125 -20.17 11.06 13.91
N SER A 126 -19.20 10.39 14.53
CA SER A 126 -18.46 9.31 13.87
C SER A 126 -19.35 8.10 13.55
N LYS A 127 -20.36 7.81 14.37
CA LYS A 127 -21.36 6.76 14.06
C LYS A 127 -22.22 7.13 12.87
N GLU A 128 -22.70 8.37 12.81
CA GLU A 128 -23.54 8.85 11.71
C GLU A 128 -22.82 8.76 10.36
N VAL A 129 -21.56 9.21 10.31
CA VAL A 129 -20.72 9.11 9.11
C VAL A 129 -20.51 7.67 8.67
N LEU A 130 -20.25 6.75 9.61
CA LEU A 130 -20.05 5.32 9.32
C LEU A 130 -21.34 4.63 8.86
N ALA A 131 -22.49 5.04 9.38
CA ALA A 131 -23.81 4.54 8.98
C ALA A 131 -24.20 5.00 7.57
N GLY A 132 -23.93 6.27 7.23
CA GLY A 132 -24.17 6.82 5.90
C GLY A 132 -23.27 6.23 4.82
N ALA A 133 -22.03 5.86 5.17
CA ALA A 133 -21.07 5.28 4.24
C ALA A 133 -21.33 3.79 3.90
N GLY A 134 -22.39 3.18 4.45
CA GLY A 134 -22.68 1.76 4.23
C GLY A 134 -21.59 0.83 4.76
N SER A 135 -20.63 1.35 5.55
CA SER A 135 -19.67 0.55 6.30
C SER A 135 -20.45 -0.10 7.44
N GLY A 136 -21.13 -1.18 7.08
CA GLY A 136 -21.96 -1.97 7.95
C GLY A 136 -21.29 -2.07 9.31
N GLU A 137 -22.01 -1.57 10.30
CA GLU A 137 -21.86 -1.98 11.68
C GLU A 137 -21.48 -3.47 11.69
N PRO A 138 -20.43 -3.91 12.40
CA PRO A 138 -20.26 -5.32 12.68
C PRO A 138 -21.45 -5.71 13.55
N THR A 139 -22.58 -5.99 12.90
CA THR A 139 -23.70 -6.68 13.51
C THR A 139 -23.10 -7.97 14.04
N SER A 140 -22.93 -8.03 15.36
CA SER A 140 -23.28 -9.18 16.20
C SER A 140 -23.54 -10.42 15.34
N GLU A 141 -22.66 -11.41 15.25
CA GLU A 141 -22.12 -12.21 16.34
C GLU A 141 -20.73 -12.76 15.92
N HIS A 142 -19.79 -12.72 16.86
CA HIS A 142 -18.37 -13.06 16.72
C HIS A 142 -17.50 -12.05 15.97
N SER A 143 -16.70 -11.31 16.75
CA SER A 143 -15.53 -10.57 16.25
C SER A 143 -14.69 -11.46 15.32
N GLU A 144 -14.09 -10.91 14.26
CA GLU A 144 -13.14 -11.66 13.41
C GLU A 144 -12.05 -12.37 14.23
N HIS A 145 -11.70 -11.80 15.39
CA HIS A 145 -10.85 -12.45 16.37
C HIS A 145 -11.47 -13.73 16.95
N GLU A 146 -12.72 -13.70 17.37
CA GLU A 146 -13.44 -14.87 17.89
C GLU A 146 -13.59 -15.95 16.83
N LYS A 147 -13.94 -15.60 15.59
CA LYS A 147 -14.00 -16.57 14.48
C LYS A 147 -12.65 -17.26 14.25
N ARG A 148 -11.56 -16.49 14.27
CA ARG A 148 -10.20 -17.03 14.14
C ARG A 148 -9.80 -17.91 15.32
N VAL A 149 -10.20 -17.54 16.54
CA VAL A 149 -9.95 -18.33 17.76
C VAL A 149 -10.72 -19.66 17.71
N LEU A 150 -12.00 -19.64 17.36
CA LEU A 150 -12.84 -20.85 17.21
C LEU A 150 -12.31 -21.77 16.10
N ALA A 151 -11.90 -21.22 14.96
CA ALA A 151 -11.22 -21.98 13.91
C ALA A 151 -9.92 -22.66 14.41
N GLY A 152 -9.17 -22.00 15.29
CA GLY A 152 -8.01 -22.57 15.96
C GLY A 152 -8.37 -23.79 16.82
N TYR A 153 -9.41 -23.69 17.64
CA TYR A 153 -9.91 -24.80 18.45
C TYR A 153 -10.44 -25.96 17.60
N LYS A 154 -11.12 -25.70 16.47
CA LYS A 154 -11.47 -26.74 15.48
C LYS A 154 -10.23 -27.43 14.92
N GLY A 155 -9.17 -26.67 14.64
CA GLY A 155 -7.89 -27.21 14.18
C GLY A 155 -7.17 -28.10 15.21
N VAL A 156 -7.35 -27.84 16.51
CA VAL A 156 -6.84 -28.70 17.59
C VAL A 156 -7.54 -30.07 17.55
N LEU A 157 -8.86 -30.10 17.34
CA LEU A 157 -9.62 -31.35 17.24
C LEU A 157 -9.27 -32.19 16.01
N ALA A 158 -8.84 -31.55 14.92
CA ALA A 158 -8.45 -32.23 13.68
C ALA A 158 -7.04 -32.85 13.70
N LYS A 159 -6.23 -32.56 14.73
CA LYS A 159 -4.84 -33.03 14.81
C LYS A 159 -4.70 -34.22 15.75
N ASP A 160 -4.18 -35.33 15.22
CA ASP A 160 -3.98 -36.58 15.95
C ASP A 160 -2.90 -36.52 17.04
N ASN A 161 -1.99 -35.55 16.96
CA ASN A 161 -0.87 -35.39 17.90
C ASN A 161 -1.15 -34.43 19.07
N THR A 162 -2.41 -34.05 19.28
CA THR A 162 -2.81 -33.16 20.38
C THR A 162 -3.22 -33.97 21.61
N SER A 163 -2.93 -33.45 22.81
CA SER A 163 -3.31 -34.14 24.05
C SER A 163 -4.83 -34.15 24.23
N GLU A 164 -5.34 -35.19 24.88
CA GLU A 164 -6.78 -35.33 25.13
C GLU A 164 -7.33 -34.17 25.98
N GLU A 165 -6.55 -33.65 26.94
CA GLU A 165 -6.92 -32.46 27.71
C GLU A 165 -7.11 -31.20 26.84
N ALA A 166 -6.30 -31.05 25.78
CA ALA A 166 -6.42 -29.93 24.86
C ALA A 166 -7.66 -30.06 23.96
N LYS A 167 -7.99 -31.30 23.55
CA LYS A 167 -9.20 -31.58 22.77
C LYS A 167 -10.47 -31.36 23.59
N GLU A 168 -10.47 -31.75 24.86
CA GLU A 168 -11.62 -31.52 25.74
C GLU A 168 -11.90 -30.03 25.93
N LYS A 169 -10.87 -29.23 26.21
CA LYS A 169 -10.98 -27.77 26.31
C LYS A 169 -11.46 -27.13 25.01
N ALA A 170 -10.94 -27.60 23.87
CA ALA A 170 -11.38 -27.11 22.56
C ALA A 170 -12.87 -27.42 22.30
N ARG A 171 -13.34 -28.62 22.68
CA ARG A 171 -14.77 -28.98 22.57
C ARG A 171 -15.66 -28.14 23.48
N ALA A 172 -15.23 -27.89 24.72
CA ALA A 172 -15.99 -27.06 25.66
C ALA A 172 -16.19 -25.63 25.11
N ILE A 173 -15.12 -25.01 24.60
CA ILE A 173 -15.17 -23.66 24.03
C ILE A 173 -16.02 -23.60 22.76
N LEU A 174 -15.92 -24.61 21.88
CA LEU A 174 -16.76 -24.69 20.67
C LEU A 174 -18.24 -24.95 20.98
N SER A 175 -18.52 -25.70 22.06
CA SER A 175 -19.89 -25.96 22.52
C SER A 175 -20.52 -24.71 23.15
N GLU A 176 -19.74 -23.95 23.93
CA GLU A 176 -20.17 -22.69 24.53
C GLU A 176 -20.44 -21.62 23.45
N ALA A 177 -19.65 -21.62 22.37
CA ALA A 177 -19.84 -20.77 21.21
C ALA A 177 -20.94 -21.23 20.24
N GLY A 178 -21.61 -22.37 20.50
CA GLY A 178 -22.69 -22.87 19.65
C GLY A 178 -22.26 -23.40 18.27
N GLU A 179 -20.97 -23.67 18.06
CA GLU A 179 -20.44 -24.17 16.77
C GLU A 179 -20.45 -25.71 16.64
N LEU A 180 -20.93 -26.42 17.66
CA LEU A 180 -21.11 -27.88 17.65
C LEU A 180 -22.59 -28.23 17.35
N HIS A 181 -22.90 -28.43 16.07
CA HIS A 181 -24.08 -29.15 15.58
C HIS A 181 -23.66 -30.31 14.68
#